data_AF-A0A0H3D177-F1
#
_entry.id   AF-A0A0H3D177-F1
#
_cell.length_a   1.000
_cell.length_b   1.000
_cell.length_c   1.000
_cell.angle_alpha   90.00
_cell.angle_beta   90.00
_cell.angle_gamma   90.00
#
_symmetry.space_group_name_H-M   'P 1'
#
loop_
_entity.id
_entity.type
_entity.pdbx_description
1 polymer ?
#
loop_
_entity_poly.entity_id
_entity_poly.type
_entity_poly.pdbx_seq_one_letter_code
_entity_poly.pdbx_strand_id
1 'polypeptide(L)'
;MKAWQAPVEVKVTAGLLIGLPVAWALLDLIPVLSAGAGLAIYRMPALALMLGGVVTTGLVLKHGSARIGGLVVAVVFALLHAFLLLGAELWFNKLFSGLSFAGYGYTFVLLNSMPLKRHLLGANA
;
A
#
# COMPACT_ATOMS: atom_id res chain seq x y z
N MET A 1 -20.32 -0.47 16.60
CA MET A 1 -19.85 -0.44 15.19
C MET A 1 -20.01 -1.85 14.62
N LYS A 2 -20.72 -2.04 13.50
CA LYS A 2 -20.77 -3.38 12.85
C LYS A 2 -19.36 -3.72 12.35
N ALA A 3 -18.82 -4.86 12.76
CA ALA A 3 -17.55 -5.35 12.24
C ALA A 3 -17.65 -5.50 10.72
N TRP A 4 -16.65 -4.99 9.99
CA TRP A 4 -16.62 -5.07 8.52
C TRP A 4 -16.64 -6.54 8.08
N GLN A 5 -17.72 -6.95 7.42
CA GLN A 5 -17.97 -8.33 6.94
C GLN A 5 -17.27 -8.59 5.60
N ALA A 6 -15.96 -8.34 5.53
CA ALA A 6 -15.11 -8.67 4.40
C ALA A 6 -14.12 -9.79 4.75
N PRO A 7 -13.67 -10.59 3.76
CA PRO A 7 -12.59 -11.57 3.96
C PRO A 7 -11.33 -10.90 4.51
N VAL A 8 -10.51 -11.69 5.22
CA VAL A 8 -9.28 -11.19 5.84
C VAL A 8 -8.32 -10.62 4.80
N GLU A 9 -8.28 -11.19 3.60
CA GLU A 9 -7.43 -10.77 2.48
C GLU A 9 -7.75 -9.34 2.04
N VAL A 10 -9.04 -8.95 2.05
CA VAL A 10 -9.48 -7.60 1.72
C VAL A 10 -9.05 -6.61 2.81
N LYS A 11 -9.20 -7.02 4.08
CA LYS A 11 -8.79 -6.20 5.24
C LYS A 11 -7.28 -5.98 5.28
N VAL A 12 -6.50 -7.03 5.05
CA VAL A 12 -5.05 -6.96 5.03
C VAL A 12 -4.57 -6.13 3.83
N THR A 13 -5.15 -6.34 2.65
CA THR A 13 -4.86 -5.51 1.47
C THR A 13 -5.13 -4.03 1.74
N ALA A 14 -6.30 -3.69 2.30
CA ALA A 14 -6.62 -2.31 2.68
C ALA A 14 -5.64 -1.76 3.73
N GLY A 15 -5.33 -2.56 4.74
CA GLY A 15 -4.36 -2.20 5.78
C GLY A 15 -2.97 -1.91 5.22
N LEU A 16 -2.50 -2.69 4.23
CA LEU A 16 -1.20 -2.46 3.59
C LEU A 16 -1.21 -1.23 2.67
N LEU A 17 -2.26 -1.07 1.85
CA LEU A 17 -2.37 0.06 0.91
C LEU A 17 -2.52 1.41 1.60
N ILE A 18 -3.02 1.46 2.84
CA ILE A 18 -3.14 2.68 3.63
C ILE A 18 -2.03 2.80 4.67
N GLY A 19 -1.72 1.70 5.37
CA GLY A 19 -0.76 1.68 6.46
C GLY A 19 0.67 1.93 6.01
N LEU A 20 1.10 1.39 4.87
CA LEU A 20 2.47 1.60 4.38
C LEU A 20 2.73 3.07 4.01
N PRO A 21 1.87 3.77 3.24
CA PRO A 21 2.03 5.20 3.00
C PRO A 21 2.01 6.06 4.27
N VAL A 22 1.14 5.72 5.23
CA VAL A 22 1.08 6.44 6.52
C VAL A 22 2.38 6.24 7.30
N ALA A 23 2.85 4.99 7.41
CA ALA A 23 4.13 4.71 8.07
C ALA A 23 5.31 5.40 7.38
N TRP A 24 5.29 5.47 6.04
CA TRP A 24 6.29 6.22 5.28
C TRP A 24 6.26 7.72 5.62
N ALA A 25 5.08 8.36 5.58
CA ALA A 25 4.96 9.76 5.96
C ALA A 25 5.43 10.01 7.41
N LEU A 26 5.14 9.08 8.33
CA LEU A 26 5.64 9.20 9.70
C LEU A 26 7.16 9.09 9.79
N LEU A 27 7.80 8.24 8.98
CA LEU A 27 9.27 8.17 8.91
C LEU A 27 9.88 9.45 8.33
N ASP A 28 9.24 10.05 7.33
CA ASP A 28 9.70 11.30 6.72
C ASP A 28 9.62 12.50 7.68
N LEU A 29 8.88 12.41 8.80
CA LEU A 29 8.92 13.43 9.86
C LEU A 29 10.32 13.58 10.46
N ILE A 30 11.10 12.50 10.55
CA ILE A 30 12.44 12.54 11.15
C ILE A 30 13.34 13.55 10.41
N PRO A 31 13.63 13.39 9.10
CA PRO A 31 14.47 14.36 8.38
C PRO A 31 13.86 15.76 8.29
N VAL A 32 12.54 15.90 8.29
CA VAL A 32 11.88 17.22 8.31
C VAL A 32 12.17 17.95 9.61
N LEU A 33 12.06 17.25 10.75
CA LEU A 33 12.25 17.85 12.07
C LEU A 33 13.73 17.95 12.48
N SER A 34 14.59 17.05 12.03
CA SER A 34 15.99 16.97 12.47
C SER A 34 17.00 17.55 11.48
N ALA A 35 16.71 17.53 10.18
CA ALA A 35 17.64 17.87 9.12
C ALA A 35 17.17 19.04 8.24
N GLY A 36 16.05 19.68 8.61
CA GLY A 36 15.49 20.82 7.87
C GLY A 36 15.01 20.45 6.46
N ALA A 37 14.70 19.16 6.22
CA ALA A 37 14.17 18.74 4.93
C ALA A 37 12.83 19.44 4.65
N GLY A 38 12.65 19.92 3.41
CA GLY A 38 11.41 20.57 3.00
C GLY A 38 10.24 19.60 2.86
N LEU A 39 9.01 20.12 2.93
CA LEU A 39 7.77 19.33 2.83
C LEU A 39 7.59 18.59 1.48
N ALA A 40 8.42 18.88 0.48
CA ALA A 40 8.41 18.19 -0.80
C ALA A 40 8.68 16.68 -0.68
N ILE A 41 9.34 16.24 0.41
CA ILE A 41 9.57 14.81 0.70
C ILE A 41 8.25 14.02 0.79
N TYR A 42 7.17 14.66 1.24
CA TYR A 42 5.85 14.04 1.39
C TYR A 42 5.10 13.76 0.09
N ARG A 43 5.60 14.21 -1.07
CA ARG A 43 4.89 14.04 -2.35
C ARG A 43 4.63 12.57 -2.67
N MET A 44 5.64 11.73 -2.49
CA MET A 44 5.53 10.30 -2.79
C MET A 44 4.63 9.53 -1.82
N PRO A 45 4.78 9.65 -0.48
CA PRO A 45 3.84 8.98 0.43
C PRO A 45 2.42 9.52 0.30
N ALA A 46 2.23 10.82 0.02
CA ALA A 46 0.90 11.37 -0.24
C ALA A 46 0.26 10.76 -1.51
N LEU A 47 1.01 10.64 -2.60
CA LEU A 47 0.53 9.98 -3.82
C LEU A 47 0.17 8.51 -3.55
N ALA A 48 1.02 7.79 -2.81
CA ALA A 48 0.78 6.42 -2.42
C ALA A 48 -0.51 6.27 -1.61
N LEU A 49 -0.73 7.18 -0.65
CA LEU A 49 -1.94 7.20 0.17
C LEU A 49 -3.19 7.52 -0.64
N MET A 50 -3.12 8.47 -1.58
CA MET A 50 -4.24 8.80 -2.47
C MET A 50 -4.62 7.60 -3.33
N LEU A 51 -3.66 6.98 -4.00
CA LEU A 51 -3.91 5.82 -4.87
C LEU A 51 -4.38 4.60 -4.06
N GLY A 52 -3.75 4.32 -2.92
CA GLY A 52 -4.15 3.27 -1.98
C GLY A 52 -5.56 3.52 -1.42
N GLY A 53 -5.91 4.77 -1.14
CA GLY A 53 -7.25 5.22 -0.73
C GLY A 53 -8.32 4.95 -1.78
N VAL A 54 -8.05 5.31 -3.04
CA VAL A 54 -8.96 5.05 -4.17
C VAL A 54 -9.19 3.54 -4.32
N VAL A 55 -8.12 2.74 -4.32
CA VAL A 55 -8.23 1.28 -4.44
C VAL A 55 -9.01 0.70 -3.26
N THR A 56 -8.65 1.07 -2.04
CA THR A 56 -9.32 0.59 -0.81
C THR A 56 -10.80 0.94 -0.80
N THR A 57 -11.16 2.15 -1.21
CA THR A 57 -12.56 2.57 -1.36
C THR A 57 -13.27 1.70 -2.38
N GLY A 58 -12.63 1.43 -3.53
CA GLY A 58 -13.17 0.52 -4.53
C GLY A 58 -13.36 -0.91 -4.03
N LEU A 59 -12.45 -1.43 -3.18
CA LEU A 59 -12.60 -2.74 -2.54
C LEU A 59 -13.78 -2.77 -1.57
N VAL A 60 -13.96 -1.72 -0.76
CA VAL A 60 -15.09 -1.59 0.18
C VAL A 60 -16.42 -1.54 -0.57
N LEU A 61 -16.46 -0.81 -1.69
CA LEU A 61 -17.63 -0.71 -2.58
C LEU A 61 -17.78 -1.92 -3.53
N LYS A 62 -16.88 -2.90 -3.46
CA LYS A 62 -16.89 -4.14 -4.25
C LYS A 62 -16.82 -3.93 -5.76
N HIS A 63 -16.07 -2.92 -6.22
CA HIS A 63 -15.83 -2.72 -7.65
C HIS A 63 -14.73 -3.67 -8.17
N GLY A 64 -15.03 -4.46 -9.20
CA GLY A 64 -14.05 -5.35 -9.83
C GLY A 64 -12.82 -4.63 -10.40
N SER A 65 -12.98 -3.40 -10.90
CA SER A 65 -11.89 -2.55 -11.40
C SER A 65 -10.88 -2.17 -10.32
N ALA A 66 -11.29 -2.12 -9.05
CA ALA A 66 -10.41 -1.83 -7.92
C ALA A 66 -9.28 -2.88 -7.80
N ARG A 67 -9.54 -4.12 -8.23
CA ARG A 67 -8.50 -5.17 -8.28
C ARG A 67 -7.40 -4.80 -9.26
N ILE A 68 -7.75 -4.39 -10.48
CA ILE A 68 -6.76 -4.03 -11.51
C ILE A 68 -5.94 -2.82 -11.05
N GLY A 69 -6.62 -1.78 -10.55
CA GLY A 69 -5.95 -0.60 -9.99
C GLY A 69 -5.01 -0.98 -8.83
N GLY A 70 -5.47 -1.84 -7.92
CA GLY A 70 -4.65 -2.33 -6.81
C GLY A 70 -3.41 -3.10 -7.25
N LEU A 71 -3.51 -3.91 -8.31
CA LEU A 71 -2.35 -4.63 -8.85
C LEU A 71 -1.32 -3.68 -9.43
N VAL A 72 -1.75 -2.65 -10.17
CA VAL A 72 -0.87 -1.63 -10.71
C VAL A 72 -0.18 -0.86 -9.57
N VAL A 73 -0.95 -0.40 -8.58
CA VAL A 73 -0.42 0.30 -7.39
C VAL A 73 0.60 -0.58 -6.66
N ALA A 74 0.28 -1.84 -6.40
CA ALA A 74 1.17 -2.77 -5.73
C ALA A 74 2.50 -2.95 -6.48
N VAL A 75 2.47 -3.16 -7.80
CA VAL A 75 3.69 -3.33 -8.61
C VAL A 75 4.52 -2.05 -8.63
N VAL A 76 3.90 -0.90 -8.89
CA VAL A 76 4.60 0.39 -8.98
C VAL A 76 5.28 0.72 -7.65
N PHE A 77 4.58 0.61 -6.53
CA PHE A 77 5.17 0.93 -5.23
C PHE A 77 6.12 -0.15 -4.71
N ALA A 78 5.91 -1.42 -5.04
CA ALA A 78 6.93 -2.45 -4.79
C ALA A 78 8.24 -2.08 -5.49
N LEU A 79 8.21 -1.80 -6.80
CA LEU A 79 9.41 -1.42 -7.56
C LEU A 79 10.06 -0.14 -7.00
N LEU A 80 9.26 0.87 -6.66
CA LEU A 80 9.75 2.07 -6.01
C LEU A 80 10.53 1.74 -4.73
N HIS A 81 9.96 0.92 -3.85
CA HIS A 81 10.63 0.54 -2.60
C HIS A 81 11.84 -0.38 -2.83
N ALA A 82 11.87 -1.17 -3.90
CA ALA A 82 13.08 -1.91 -4.28
C ALA A 82 14.22 -0.94 -4.66
N PHE A 83 13.94 0.11 -5.42
CA PHE A 83 14.94 1.14 -5.74
C PHE A 83 15.37 1.94 -4.50
N LEU A 84 14.42 2.33 -3.65
CA LEU A 84 14.73 3.02 -2.38
C LEU A 84 15.58 2.16 -1.46
N LEU A 85 15.33 0.85 -1.39
CA LEU A 85 16.14 -0.10 -0.63
C LEU A 85 17.61 -0.13 -1.10
N LEU A 86 17.81 -0.13 -2.43
CA LEU A 86 19.15 -0.13 -3.01
C LEU A 86 19.88 1.20 -2.80
N GLY A 87 19.15 2.33 -2.89
CA GLY A 87 19.72 3.68 -2.78
C GLY A 87 19.81 4.24 -1.36
N ALA A 88 19.17 3.63 -0.36
CA ALA A 88 19.19 4.16 1.01
C ALA A 88 20.56 3.97 1.68
N GLU A 89 21.06 5.01 2.35
CA GLU A 89 22.29 4.91 3.16
C GLU A 89 21.98 4.44 4.59
N LEU A 90 20.88 4.92 5.17
CA LEU A 90 20.49 4.61 6.54
C LEU A 90 19.84 3.23 6.64
N TRP A 91 20.30 2.43 7.61
CA TRP A 91 19.85 1.04 7.77
C TRP A 91 18.34 0.91 8.03
N PHE A 92 17.74 1.84 8.77
CA PHE A 92 16.31 1.79 9.07
C PHE A 92 15.45 2.13 7.83
N ASN A 93 15.94 2.99 6.94
CA ASN A 93 15.30 3.26 5.64
C ASN A 93 15.36 2.04 4.73
N LYS A 94 16.47 1.28 4.77
CA LYS A 94 16.57 -0.01 4.09
C LYS A 94 15.56 -1.00 4.65
N LEU A 95 15.49 -1.15 5.97
CA LEU A 95 14.54 -2.07 6.60
C LEU A 95 13.10 -1.72 6.23
N PHE A 96 12.71 -0.46 6.34
CA PHE A 96 11.38 0.00 5.95
C PHE A 96 11.08 -0.24 4.47
N SER A 97 12.04 0.05 3.58
CA SER A 97 11.87 -0.17 2.14
C SER A 97 11.75 -1.65 1.79
N GLY A 98 12.54 -2.52 2.44
CA GLY A 98 12.43 -3.98 2.27
C GLY A 98 11.08 -4.52 2.75
N LEU A 99 10.61 -4.08 3.92
CA LEU A 99 9.29 -4.45 4.44
C LEU A 99 8.16 -3.93 3.55
N SER A 100 8.28 -2.71 3.03
CA SER A 100 7.29 -2.12 2.14
C SER A 100 7.26 -2.83 0.78
N PHE A 101 8.42 -3.18 0.22
CA PHE A 101 8.52 -4.02 -0.97
C PHE A 101 7.80 -5.36 -0.77
N ALA A 102 8.08 -6.05 0.33
CA ALA A 102 7.41 -7.30 0.67
C ALA A 102 5.90 -7.11 0.90
N GLY A 103 5.49 -6.02 1.56
CA GLY A 103 4.09 -5.71 1.83
C GLY A 103 3.28 -5.43 0.56
N TYR A 104 3.83 -4.66 -0.38
CA TYR A 104 3.20 -4.46 -1.70
C TYR A 104 3.22 -5.74 -2.54
N GLY A 105 4.30 -6.53 -2.49
CA GLY A 105 4.35 -7.85 -3.12
C GLY A 105 3.28 -8.81 -2.59
N TYR A 106 3.08 -8.83 -1.27
CA TYR A 106 2.03 -9.63 -0.64
C TYR A 106 0.62 -9.11 -1.00
N THR A 107 0.45 -7.79 -1.09
CA THR A 107 -0.78 -7.16 -1.58
C THR A 107 -1.14 -7.67 -2.98
N PHE A 108 -0.16 -7.77 -3.89
CA PHE A 108 -0.36 -8.33 -5.23
C PHE A 108 -0.88 -9.78 -5.17
N VAL A 109 -0.31 -10.62 -4.28
CA VAL A 109 -0.77 -12.00 -4.08
C VAL A 109 -2.20 -12.03 -3.56
N LEU A 110 -2.53 -11.24 -2.54
CA LEU A 110 -3.87 -11.17 -1.96
C LEU A 110 -4.93 -10.71 -2.97
N LEU A 111 -4.60 -9.73 -3.82
CA LEU A 111 -5.46 -9.27 -4.92
C LEU A 111 -5.73 -10.34 -5.97
N ASN A 112 -4.91 -11.40 -6.03
CA ASN A 112 -5.10 -12.55 -6.90
C ASN A 112 -5.74 -13.75 -6.21
N SER A 113 -5.91 -13.71 -4.89
CA SER A 113 -6.50 -14.80 -4.10
C SER A 113 -7.99 -15.01 -4.44
N MET A 114 -8.44 -16.26 -4.34
CA MET A 114 -9.85 -16.62 -4.55
C MET A 114 -10.82 -15.89 -3.60
N PRO A 115 -10.54 -15.75 -2.28
CA PRO A 115 -11.43 -15.03 -1.37
C PRO A 115 -11.66 -13.58 -1.79
N LEU A 116 -10.61 -12.87 -2.21
CA LEU A 116 -10.72 -11.49 -2.67
C LEU A 116 -11.47 -11.41 -4.01
N LYS A 117 -11.16 -12.30 -4.97
CA LYS A 117 -11.89 -12.35 -6.25
C LYS A 117 -13.37 -12.60 -6.04
N ARG A 118 -13.75 -13.57 -5.22
CA ARG A 118 -15.16 -13.84 -4.86
C ARG A 118 -15.84 -12.66 -4.18
N HIS A 119 -15.11 -11.93 -3.32
CA HIS A 119 -15.65 -10.73 -2.68
C HIS A 119 -16.04 -9.63 -3.67
N LEU A 120 -15.26 -9.47 -4.75
CA LEU A 120 -15.46 -8.42 -5.75
C LEU A 120 -16.33 -8.84 -6.93
N LEU A 121 -16.18 -10.09 -7.40
CA LEU A 121 -16.77 -10.59 -8.65
C LEU A 121 -17.94 -11.56 -8.41
N GLY A 122 -18.21 -11.95 -7.15
CA GLY A 122 -19.30 -12.87 -6.80
C GLY A 122 -19.03 -14.31 -7.24
N ALA A 123 -20.09 -15.04 -7.59
CA ALA A 123 -20.04 -16.47 -7.94
C ALA A 123 -19.31 -16.77 -9.27
N ASN A 124 -19.03 -15.76 -10.07
CA ASN A 124 -18.37 -15.87 -11.37
C ASN A 124 -16.83 -15.72 -11.29
N ALA A 125 -16.28 -15.77 -10.07
CA ALA A 125 -14.87 -15.51 -9.75
C ALA A 125 -13.94 -16.70 -9.91
#